data_AF-A0A3A9ESZ9-F1
#
_entry.id   AF-A0A3A9ESZ9-F1
#
_cell.length_a   1.000
_cell.length_b   1.000
_cell.length_c   1.000
_cell.angle_alpha   90.00
_cell.angle_beta   90.00
_cell.angle_gamma   90.00
#
_symmetry.space_group_name_H-M   'P 1'
#
loop_
_entity.id
_entity.type
_entity.pdbx_description
1 polymer ?
#
loop_
_entity_poly.entity_id
_entity_poly.type
_entity_poly.pdbx_seq_one_letter_code
_entity_poly.pdbx_strand_id
1 'polypeptide(L)'
;MRLLGGILLVLSGLCWGLGEAGRLSRRARLLTEFQQLMQALRTEISYSSRPLGEIISKSESRFCREAADRPEFRRNPAEALARTGEELLRNPKDRQLFRDFAQGLGASDTQGQIEHLRLHMALGEENLREAREECREKRRLYIALGLFGGLAACIVVM
;
A
#
# COMPACT_ATOMS: atom_id res chain seq x y z
N MET A 1 -5.05 -25.02 35.16
CA MET A 1 -5.17 -25.16 33.68
C MET A 1 -6.18 -24.21 33.06
N ARG A 2 -7.37 -23.99 33.64
CA ARG A 2 -8.40 -23.09 33.07
C ARG A 2 -8.00 -21.61 32.97
N LEU A 3 -7.31 -21.06 33.99
CA LEU A 3 -6.81 -19.67 33.99
C LEU A 3 -5.77 -19.41 32.89
N LEU A 4 -4.86 -20.37 32.65
CA LEU A 4 -3.86 -20.28 31.57
C LEU A 4 -4.50 -20.26 30.19
N GLY A 5 -5.55 -21.06 29.97
CA GLY A 5 -6.32 -21.07 28.72
C GLY A 5 -7.07 -19.75 28.49
N GLY A 6 -7.69 -19.20 29.54
CA GLY A 6 -8.35 -17.91 29.47
C GLY A 6 -7.41 -16.75 29.10
N ILE A 7 -6.22 -16.70 29.71
CA ILE A 7 -5.19 -15.70 29.39
C ILE A 7 -4.74 -15.83 27.92
N LEU A 8 -4.54 -17.06 27.43
CA LEU A 8 -4.12 -17.29 26.04
C LEU A 8 -5.18 -16.80 25.04
N LEU A 9 -6.47 -16.98 25.34
CA LEU A 9 -7.57 -16.49 24.50
C LEU A 9 -7.59 -14.97 24.42
N VAL A 10 -7.45 -14.28 25.55
CA VAL A 10 -7.37 -12.81 25.58
C VAL A 10 -6.18 -12.31 24.77
N LEU A 11 -5.01 -12.92 24.93
CA LEU A 11 -3.81 -12.57 24.17
C LEU A 11 -4.00 -12.81 22.66
N SER A 12 -4.61 -13.92 22.27
CA SER A 12 -4.86 -14.22 20.85
C SER A 12 -5.81 -13.20 20.20
N GLY A 13 -6.87 -12.78 20.91
CA GLY A 13 -7.79 -11.76 20.45
C GLY A 13 -7.13 -10.39 20.33
N LEU A 14 -6.29 -10.03 21.31
CA LEU A 14 -5.51 -8.79 21.24
C LEU A 14 -4.50 -8.80 20.08
N CYS A 15 -3.79 -9.90 19.86
CA CYS A 15 -2.88 -10.07 18.73
C CYS A 15 -3.62 -9.92 17.39
N TRP A 16 -4.81 -10.50 17.27
CA TRP A 16 -5.67 -10.33 16.10
C TRP A 16 -6.05 -8.84 15.88
N GLY A 17 -6.52 -8.17 16.93
CA GLY A 17 -6.90 -6.75 16.87
C GLY A 17 -5.75 -5.82 16.49
N LEU A 18 -4.54 -6.08 17.02
CA LEU A 18 -3.32 -5.35 16.66
C LEU A 18 -2.88 -5.63 15.22
N GLY A 19 -3.01 -6.86 14.75
CA GLY A 19 -2.70 -7.23 13.36
C GLY A 19 -3.58 -6.49 12.35
N GLU A 20 -4.89 -6.44 12.61
CA GLU A 20 -5.84 -5.77 11.74
C GLU A 20 -5.68 -4.24 11.77
N ALA A 21 -5.41 -3.68 12.94
CA ALA A 21 -4.99 -2.28 13.09
C ALA A 21 -3.71 -1.98 12.28
N GLY A 22 -2.71 -2.86 12.33
CA GLY A 22 -1.49 -2.75 11.55
C GLY A 22 -1.73 -2.82 10.05
N ARG A 23 -2.73 -3.59 9.60
CA ARG A 23 -3.12 -3.68 8.19
C ARG A 23 -3.62 -2.33 7.64
N LEU A 24 -4.43 -1.60 8.42
CA LEU A 24 -4.91 -0.26 8.06
C LEU A 24 -3.75 0.73 7.92
N SER A 25 -2.85 0.75 8.91
CA SER A 25 -1.66 1.62 8.85
C SER A 25 -0.74 1.26 7.69
N ARG A 26 -0.60 -0.03 7.36
CA ARG A 26 0.20 -0.49 6.21
C ARG A 26 -0.40 -0.01 4.89
N ARG A 27 -1.73 -0.04 4.70
CA ARG A 27 -2.40 0.52 3.51
C ARG A 27 -2.04 2.00 3.32
N ALA A 28 -2.22 2.81 4.37
CA ALA A 28 -1.92 4.24 4.31
C ALA A 28 -0.43 4.53 4.04
N ARG A 29 0.47 3.73 4.60
CA ARG A 29 1.91 3.84 4.33
C ARG A 29 2.25 3.53 2.87
N LEU A 30 1.73 2.42 2.32
CA LEU A 30 1.94 2.05 0.92
C LEU A 30 1.41 3.12 -0.04
N LEU A 31 0.24 3.69 0.22
CA LEU A 31 -0.30 4.78 -0.59
C LEU A 31 0.53 6.06 -0.49
N THR A 32 1.15 6.34 0.67
CA THR A 32 2.07 7.47 0.83
C THR A 32 3.35 7.26 0.01
N GLU A 33 3.93 6.06 0.07
CA GLU A 33 5.10 5.69 -0.75
C GLU A 33 4.78 5.75 -2.25
N PHE A 34 3.56 5.37 -2.64
CA PHE A 34 3.08 5.48 -4.02
C PHE A 34 2.97 6.94 -4.48
N GLN A 35 2.39 7.83 -3.66
CA GLN A 35 2.33 9.27 -3.95
C GLN A 35 3.72 9.89 -4.16
N GLN A 36 4.67 9.54 -3.28
CA GLN A 36 6.06 10.01 -3.39
C GLN A 36 6.71 9.52 -4.68
N LEU A 37 6.47 8.26 -5.07
CA LEU A 37 6.97 7.72 -6.32
C LEU A 37 6.41 8.48 -7.54
N MET A 38 5.09 8.75 -7.58
CA MET A 38 4.48 9.51 -8.67
C MET A 38 5.05 10.93 -8.77
N GLN A 39 5.28 11.58 -7.63
CA GLN A 39 5.88 12.92 -7.60
C GLN A 39 7.34 12.92 -8.07
N ALA A 40 8.13 11.91 -7.69
CA ALA A 40 9.50 11.74 -8.16
C ALA A 40 9.54 11.52 -9.67
N LEU A 41 8.68 10.63 -10.18
CA LEU A 41 8.57 10.35 -11.61
C LEU A 41 8.13 11.57 -12.41
N ARG A 42 7.15 12.34 -11.92
CA ARG A 42 6.73 13.60 -12.55
C ARG A 42 7.88 14.59 -12.65
N THR A 43 8.68 14.73 -11.59
CA THR A 43 9.84 15.64 -11.58
C THR A 43 10.88 15.17 -12.60
N GLU A 44 11.21 13.88 -12.62
CA GLU A 44 12.18 13.36 -13.58
C GLU A 44 11.66 13.51 -15.03
N ILE A 45 10.42 13.10 -15.34
CA ILE A 45 9.85 13.20 -16.70
C ILE A 45 9.82 14.66 -17.19
N SER A 46 9.54 15.63 -16.32
CA SER A 46 9.53 17.05 -16.68
C SER A 46 10.92 17.64 -16.93
N TYR A 47 11.96 17.18 -16.24
CA TYR A 47 13.29 17.83 -16.25
C TYR A 47 14.41 17.00 -16.91
N SER A 48 14.19 15.70 -17.09
CA SER A 48 15.24 14.72 -17.35
C SER A 48 14.67 13.63 -18.27
N SER A 49 15.16 13.57 -19.51
CA SER A 49 14.78 12.52 -20.47
C SER A 49 15.42 11.16 -20.14
N ARG A 50 15.57 10.83 -18.85
CA ARG A 50 16.13 9.56 -18.39
C ARG A 50 15.13 8.42 -18.64
N PRO A 51 15.63 7.23 -19.04
CA PRO A 51 14.77 6.07 -19.23
C PRO A 51 14.15 5.63 -17.89
N LEU A 52 12.89 5.21 -17.94
CA LEU A 52 12.08 4.85 -16.77
C LEU A 52 12.77 3.82 -15.84
N GLY A 53 13.53 2.88 -16.41
CA GLY A 53 14.28 1.89 -15.66
C GLY A 53 15.38 2.47 -14.76
N GLU A 54 16.01 3.59 -15.14
CA GLU A 54 16.98 4.27 -14.29
C GLU A 54 16.32 5.02 -13.12
N ILE A 55 15.14 5.60 -13.38
CA ILE A 55 14.40 6.33 -12.33
C ILE A 55 13.89 5.33 -11.28
N ILE A 56 13.37 4.18 -11.72
CA ILE A 56 12.91 3.13 -10.82
C ILE A 56 14.09 2.52 -10.05
N SER A 57 15.22 2.23 -10.69
CA SER A 57 16.36 1.61 -9.99
C SER A 57 17.03 2.54 -8.96
N LYS A 58 16.99 3.86 -9.17
CA LYS A 58 17.50 4.84 -8.20
C LYS A 58 16.50 5.20 -7.10
N SER A 59 15.22 4.87 -7.25
CA SER A 59 14.22 5.19 -6.25
C SER A 59 14.29 4.26 -5.05
N GLU A 60 14.30 4.81 -3.84
CA GLU A 60 14.28 4.03 -2.60
C GLU A 60 12.87 3.48 -2.24
N SER A 61 11.87 3.75 -3.08
CA SER A 61 10.51 3.26 -2.86
C SER A 61 10.48 1.74 -2.80
N ARG A 62 9.65 1.18 -1.90
CA ARG A 62 9.49 -0.28 -1.79
C ARG A 62 8.97 -0.89 -3.10
N PHE A 63 8.06 -0.20 -3.79
CA PHE A 63 7.58 -0.61 -5.11
C PHE A 63 8.71 -0.69 -6.13
N CYS A 64 9.64 0.25 -6.10
CA CYS A 64 10.76 0.29 -7.02
C CYS A 64 11.79 -0.79 -6.75
N ARG A 65 12.13 -1.04 -5.48
CA ARG A 65 13.02 -2.15 -5.10
C ARG A 65 12.45 -3.51 -5.49
N GLU A 66 11.20 -3.78 -5.12
CA GLU A 66 10.56 -5.05 -5.46
C GLU A 66 10.32 -5.20 -6.98
N ALA A 67 10.16 -4.10 -7.72
CA ALA A 67 10.12 -4.13 -9.19
C ALA A 67 11.50 -4.34 -9.82
N ALA A 68 12.57 -3.79 -9.25
CA ALA A 68 13.93 -3.92 -9.79
C ALA A 68 14.49 -5.35 -9.64
N ASP A 69 14.05 -6.08 -8.61
CA ASP A 69 14.42 -7.49 -8.39
C ASP A 69 13.72 -8.46 -9.36
N ARG A 70 12.73 -8.00 -10.13
CA ARG A 70 12.00 -8.84 -11.07
C ARG A 70 12.78 -9.08 -12.37
N PRO A 71 12.70 -10.30 -12.95
CA PRO A 71 13.40 -10.61 -14.20
C PRO A 71 12.84 -9.82 -15.40
N GLU A 72 11.57 -9.43 -15.37
CA GLU A 72 10.93 -8.64 -16.44
C GLU A 72 11.40 -7.19 -16.47
N PHE A 73 12.00 -6.68 -15.39
CA PHE A 73 12.37 -5.27 -15.24
C PHE A 73 13.27 -4.74 -16.36
N ARG A 74 14.23 -5.57 -16.81
CA ARG A 74 15.15 -5.20 -17.90
C ARG A 74 14.47 -5.06 -19.25
N ARG A 75 13.36 -5.78 -19.47
CA ARG A 75 12.60 -5.75 -20.74
C ARG A 75 11.52 -4.69 -20.69
N ASN A 76 10.76 -4.65 -19.59
CA ASN A 76 9.64 -3.75 -19.41
C ASN A 76 9.53 -3.30 -17.94
N PRO A 77 10.16 -2.17 -17.58
CA PRO A 77 10.16 -1.68 -16.20
C PRO A 77 8.76 -1.24 -15.73
N ALA A 78 7.88 -0.81 -16.65
CA ALA A 78 6.50 -0.43 -16.33
C ALA A 78 5.65 -1.65 -15.95
N GLU A 79 5.80 -2.76 -16.68
CA GLU A 79 5.09 -4.01 -16.38
C GLU A 79 5.58 -4.65 -15.07
N ALA A 80 6.91 -4.66 -14.84
CA ALA A 80 7.47 -5.11 -13.58
C ALA A 80 6.92 -4.31 -12.40
N LEU A 81 6.79 -2.98 -12.55
CA LEU A 81 6.19 -2.12 -11.55
C LEU A 81 4.71 -2.47 -11.34
N ALA A 82 3.92 -2.61 -12.42
CA ALA A 82 2.51 -2.97 -12.36
C ALA A 82 2.27 -4.27 -11.56
N ARG A 83 3.06 -5.32 -11.84
CA ARG A 83 3.01 -6.61 -11.12
C ARG A 83 3.34 -6.47 -9.65
N THR A 84 4.38 -5.70 -9.33
CA THR A 84 4.75 -5.40 -7.94
C THR A 84 3.62 -4.69 -7.19
N GLY A 85 2.91 -3.77 -7.85
CA GLY A 85 1.71 -3.13 -7.30
C GLY A 85 0.56 -4.12 -7.01
N GLU A 86 0.32 -5.09 -7.89
CA GLU A 86 -0.72 -6.13 -7.69
C GLU A 86 -0.48 -6.95 -6.42
N GLU A 87 0.79 -7.25 -6.11
CA GLU A 87 1.18 -8.07 -4.96
C GLU A 87 1.23 -7.27 -3.65
N LEU A 88 1.78 -6.05 -3.68
CA LEU A 88 1.93 -5.20 -2.50
C LEU A 88 0.62 -4.63 -1.99
N LEU A 89 -0.23 -4.16 -2.91
CA LEU A 89 -1.51 -3.55 -2.56
C LEU A 89 -2.53 -4.66 -2.35
N ARG A 90 -3.33 -4.57 -1.29
CA ARG A 90 -4.39 -5.55 -0.99
C ARG A 90 -5.78 -5.07 -1.39
N ASN A 91 -6.00 -3.76 -1.35
CA ASN A 91 -7.28 -3.16 -1.68
C ASN A 91 -7.46 -3.15 -3.21
N PRO A 92 -8.60 -3.64 -3.74
CA PRO A 92 -8.83 -3.70 -5.18
C PRO A 92 -8.84 -2.32 -5.85
N LYS A 93 -9.35 -1.27 -5.18
CA LYS A 93 -9.34 0.10 -5.71
C LYS A 93 -7.90 0.62 -5.85
N ASP A 94 -7.09 0.43 -4.81
CA ASP A 94 -5.69 0.86 -4.81
C ASP A 94 -4.87 0.09 -5.87
N ARG A 95 -5.12 -1.21 -6.02
CA ARG A 95 -4.51 -2.04 -7.07
C ARG A 95 -4.85 -1.55 -8.47
N GLN A 96 -6.12 -1.26 -8.71
CA GLN A 96 -6.57 -0.76 -10.01
C GLN A 96 -5.90 0.57 -10.33
N LEU A 97 -5.96 1.53 -9.40
CA LEU A 97 -5.30 2.82 -9.56
C LEU A 97 -3.80 2.68 -9.86
N PHE A 98 -3.11 1.78 -9.16
CA PHE A 98 -1.68 1.55 -9.38
C PHE A 98 -1.40 0.91 -10.74
N ARG A 99 -2.24 -0.03 -11.18
CA ARG A 99 -2.12 -0.65 -12.52
C ARG A 99 -2.32 0.37 -13.62
N ASP A 100 -3.39 1.16 -13.54
CA ASP A 100 -3.71 2.18 -14.52
C ASP A 100 -2.56 3.21 -14.60
N PHE A 101 -2.04 3.62 -13.44
CA PHE A 101 -0.84 4.44 -13.34
C PHE A 101 0.37 3.81 -14.07
N ALA A 102 0.68 2.55 -13.76
CA ALA A 102 1.88 1.89 -14.28
C ALA A 102 1.79 1.61 -15.79
N GLN A 103 0.60 1.26 -16.29
CA GLN A 103 0.37 1.04 -17.72
C GLN A 103 0.46 2.33 -18.55
N GLY A 104 0.08 3.48 -17.97
CA GLY A 104 0.23 4.77 -18.63
C GLY A 104 1.67 5.30 -18.68
N LEU A 105 2.63 4.65 -18.01
CA LEU A 105 4.04 5.04 -18.08
C LEU A 105 4.64 4.65 -19.44
N GLY A 106 5.04 5.66 -20.24
CA GLY A 106 5.69 5.48 -21.53
C GLY A 106 4.74 5.29 -22.71
N ALA A 107 3.42 5.44 -22.50
CA ALA A 107 2.40 5.26 -23.54
C ALA A 107 2.09 6.53 -24.35
N SER A 108 2.43 7.71 -23.85
CA SER A 108 2.09 9.00 -24.45
C SER A 108 3.30 9.92 -24.61
N ASP A 109 3.10 11.06 -25.27
CA ASP A 109 4.04 12.18 -25.26
C ASP A 109 4.21 12.76 -23.85
N THR A 110 5.24 13.58 -23.65
CA THR A 110 5.60 14.13 -22.33
C THR A 110 4.44 14.88 -21.69
N GLN A 111 3.67 15.65 -22.48
CA GLN A 111 2.57 16.46 -21.96
C GLN A 111 1.37 15.59 -21.58
N GLY A 112 1.01 14.59 -22.40
CA GLY A 112 0.01 13.59 -22.02
C GLY A 112 0.42 12.79 -20.78
N GLN A 113 1.71 12.49 -20.63
CA GLN A 113 2.22 11.72 -19.49
C GLN A 113 2.18 12.54 -18.19
N ILE A 114 2.47 13.84 -18.26
CA ILE A 114 2.33 14.75 -17.12
C ILE A 114 0.87 14.85 -16.68
N GLU A 115 -0.08 14.97 -17.61
CA GLU A 115 -1.50 15.04 -17.27
C GLU A 115 -2.01 13.72 -16.69
N HIS A 116 -1.57 12.59 -17.26
CA HIS A 116 -1.84 11.26 -16.71
C HIS A 116 -1.34 11.13 -15.27
N LEU A 117 -0.11 11.54 -15.00
CA LEU A 117 0.46 11.56 -13.65
C LEU A 117 -0.31 12.48 -12.71
N ARG A 118 -0.72 13.67 -13.18
CA ARG A 118 -1.49 14.63 -12.39
C ARG A 118 -2.82 14.04 -11.94
N LEU A 119 -3.55 13.40 -12.85
CA LEU A 119 -4.83 12.74 -12.57
C LEU A 119 -4.65 11.61 -11.54
N HIS A 120 -3.66 10.74 -11.74
CA HIS A 120 -3.41 9.61 -10.83
C HIS A 120 -2.91 10.05 -9.46
N MET A 121 -2.15 11.14 -9.39
CA MET A 121 -1.78 11.76 -8.12
C MET A 121 -3.01 12.24 -7.34
N ALA A 122 -3.95 12.94 -8.01
CA ALA A 122 -5.17 13.42 -7.37
C ALA A 122 -6.04 12.26 -6.84
N LEU A 123 -6.27 11.23 -7.67
CA LEU A 123 -7.01 10.03 -7.27
C LEU A 123 -6.33 9.28 -6.12
N GLY A 124 -5.00 9.18 -6.16
CA GLY A 124 -4.25 8.53 -5.10
C GLY A 124 -4.23 9.34 -3.80
N GLU A 125 -4.35 10.67 -3.86
CA GLU A 125 -4.42 11.53 -2.68
C GLU A 125 -5.77 11.35 -1.98
N GLU A 126 -6.85 11.24 -2.74
CA GLU A 126 -8.17 10.88 -2.24
C GLU A 126 -8.16 9.50 -1.56
N ASN A 127 -7.62 8.47 -2.23
CA ASN A 127 -7.50 7.12 -1.63
C ASN A 127 -6.62 7.12 -0.36
N LEU A 128 -5.54 7.91 -0.36
CA LEU A 128 -4.66 8.05 0.80
C LEU A 128 -5.39 8.71 1.98
N ARG A 129 -6.20 9.73 1.70
CA ARG A 129 -7.03 10.40 2.70
C ARG A 129 -8.04 9.43 3.29
N GLU A 130 -8.77 8.69 2.45
CA GLU A 130 -9.70 7.63 2.88
C GLU A 130 -8.98 6.61 3.78
N ALA A 131 -7.82 6.10 3.36
CA ALA A 131 -7.05 5.13 4.13
C ALA A 131 -6.55 5.68 5.49
N ARG A 132 -6.21 6.97 5.57
CA ARG A 132 -5.80 7.63 6.83
C ARG A 132 -6.99 7.84 7.76
N GLU A 133 -8.14 8.26 7.24
CA GLU A 133 -9.38 8.40 8.00
C GLU A 133 -9.83 7.04 8.54
N GLU A 134 -9.87 5.99 7.71
CA GLU A 134 -10.15 4.62 8.14
C GLU A 134 -9.17 4.14 9.21
N CYS A 135 -7.87 4.41 9.05
CA CYS A 135 -6.87 4.04 10.04
C CYS A 135 -7.09 4.78 11.37
N ARG A 136 -7.54 6.03 11.34
CA ARG A 136 -7.79 6.82 12.55
C ARG A 136 -9.02 6.30 13.31
N GLU A 137 -10.09 6.00 12.58
CA GLU A 137 -11.37 5.59 13.16
C GLU A 137 -11.38 4.11 13.56
N LYS A 138 -10.97 3.22 12.66
CA LYS A 138 -11.14 1.77 12.82
C LYS A 138 -10.03 1.12 13.64
N ARG A 139 -8.85 1.75 13.78
CA ARG A 139 -7.73 1.19 14.56
C ARG A 139 -8.11 0.92 16.01
N ARG A 140 -8.71 1.90 16.68
CA ARG A 140 -9.12 1.74 18.08
C ARG A 140 -10.24 0.70 18.21
N LEU A 141 -11.15 0.68 17.25
CA LEU A 141 -12.24 -0.28 17.19
C LEU A 141 -11.75 -1.72 17.09
N TYR A 142 -10.80 -2.02 16.19
CA TYR A 142 -10.26 -3.39 16.05
C TYR A 142 -9.48 -3.86 17.26
N ILE A 143 -8.73 -2.97 17.91
CA ILE A 143 -8.01 -3.31 19.16
C ILE A 143 -9.02 -3.60 20.28
N ALA A 144 -10.04 -2.76 20.42
CA ALA A 144 -11.10 -2.97 21.39
C ALA A 144 -11.87 -4.27 21.12
N LEU A 145 -12.24 -4.55 19.86
CA LEU A 145 -12.94 -5.76 19.46
C LEU A 145 -12.12 -7.02 19.75
N GLY A 146 -10.81 -6.99 19.50
CA GLY A 146 -9.90 -8.08 19.83
C GLY A 146 -9.82 -8.34 21.34
N LEU A 147 -9.73 -7.28 22.14
CA LEU A 147 -9.69 -7.37 23.60
C LEU A 147 -11.03 -7.89 24.17
N PHE A 148 -12.15 -7.28 23.80
CA PHE A 148 -13.47 -7.67 24.29
C PHE A 148 -13.89 -9.04 23.79
N GLY A 149 -13.57 -9.41 22.54
CA GLY A 149 -13.80 -10.74 22.01
C GLY A 149 -13.00 -11.80 22.78
N GLY A 150 -11.73 -11.53 23.08
CA GLY A 150 -10.90 -12.40 23.90
C GLY A 150 -11.42 -12.55 25.33
N LEU A 151 -11.89 -11.46 25.95
CA LEU A 151 -12.51 -11.49 27.28
C LEU A 151 -13.83 -12.27 27.30
N ALA A 152 -14.71 -12.05 26.32
CA ALA A 152 -15.97 -12.77 26.21
C ALA A 152 -15.73 -14.29 26.04
N ALA A 153 -14.79 -14.67 25.16
CA ALA A 153 -14.40 -16.06 24.99
C ALA A 153 -13.80 -16.66 26.27
N CYS A 154 -12.99 -15.89 27.00
CA CYS A 154 -12.45 -16.31 28.29
C CYS A 154 -13.56 -16.60 29.32
N ILE A 155 -14.60 -15.77 29.40
CA ILE A 155 -15.73 -15.97 30.32
C ILE A 155 -16.50 -17.24 29.96
N VAL A 156 -16.73 -17.52 28.68
CA VAL A 156 -17.47 -18.71 28.23
C VAL A 156 -16.71 -20.01 28.49
N VAL A 157 -15.38 -19.98 28.42
CA VAL A 157 -14.51 -21.16 28.58
C VAL A 157 -14.20 -21.48 30.05
N MET A 158 -14.38 -20.51 30.96
CA MET A 158 -14.05 -20.64 32.38
C MET A 158 -15.12 -21.41 33.16
#